data_AF-A0A497SRW3-F1
#
_entry.id   AF-A0A497SRW3-F1
#
_cell.length_a   1.000
_cell.length_b   1.000
_cell.length_c   1.000
_cell.angle_alpha   90.00
_cell.angle_beta   90.00
_cell.angle_gamma   90.00
#
_symmetry.space_group_name_H-M   'P 1'
#
loop_
_entity.id
_entity.type
_entity.pdbx_description
1 polymer ?
#
loop_
_entity_poly.entity_id
_entity_poly.type
_entity_poly.pdbx_seq_one_letter_code
_entity_poly.pdbx_strand_id
1 'polypeptide(L)'
;MDRPFVVLAIDALEYELVERFGCKNLKQENYNKTDISEFSQPRTMVLWSSFLTGENKEADILAKGDKEMWNTKIETKDTFLSGFSNPKVIDLPGYSYDKKQHDEERRLLKAFFDTDDPEKKDKIMKEYNKKSFDHHKQVKDEFMKSLEGCHDLVIGYFSMADVVGHLNFGNTAMMRMIYEELDELAGKLRSMGFSLLILSDHGMMSVGKFGDHSNYGFWSTNFDVENRNYRITDFGTIITNNK
;
A
#
# COMPACT_ATOMS: atom_id res chain seq x y z
N MET A 1 21.92 14.24 12.09
CA MET A 1 21.34 12.93 11.79
C MET A 1 20.93 12.98 10.33
N ASP A 2 21.29 11.96 9.57
CA ASP A 2 20.83 11.82 8.19
C ASP A 2 19.30 11.68 8.18
N ARG A 3 18.68 12.12 7.09
CA ARG A 3 17.22 12.03 6.95
C ARG A 3 16.81 10.57 6.80
N PRO A 4 15.64 10.15 7.29
CA PRO A 4 15.18 8.78 7.11
C PRO A 4 15.06 8.43 5.63
N PHE A 5 15.30 7.15 5.32
CA PHE A 5 14.75 6.56 4.11
C PHE A 5 13.23 6.46 4.27
N VAL A 6 12.47 6.83 3.24
CA VAL A 6 11.01 6.88 3.30
C VAL A 6 10.40 5.92 2.29
N VAL A 7 9.49 5.07 2.77
CA VAL A 7 8.66 4.21 1.93
C VAL A 7 7.21 4.66 2.05
N LEU A 8 6.66 5.14 0.93
CA LEU A 8 5.24 5.39 0.76
C LEU A 8 4.62 4.11 0.16
N ALA A 9 4.16 3.22 1.04
CA ALA A 9 3.47 1.99 0.65
C ALA A 9 1.99 2.33 0.36
N ILE A 10 1.52 2.11 -0.85
CA ILE A 10 0.13 2.42 -1.25
C ILE A 10 -0.49 1.12 -1.72
N ASP A 11 -1.59 0.69 -1.12
CA ASP A 11 -2.29 -0.51 -1.56
C ASP A 11 -3.04 -0.26 -2.88
N ALA A 12 -2.91 -1.19 -3.82
CA ALA A 12 -3.58 -1.18 -5.12
C ALA A 12 -3.38 0.10 -5.97
N LEU A 13 -2.20 0.73 -5.91
CA LEU A 13 -1.86 1.84 -6.79
C LEU A 13 -1.72 1.35 -8.24
N GLU A 14 -2.70 1.69 -9.07
CA GLU A 14 -2.79 1.24 -10.45
C GLU A 14 -1.97 2.12 -11.39
N TYR A 15 -0.97 1.51 -12.04
CA TYR A 15 -0.07 2.14 -13.01
C TYR A 15 -0.85 2.93 -14.08
N GLU A 16 -1.89 2.34 -14.67
CA GLU A 16 -2.62 2.99 -15.76
C GLU A 16 -3.43 4.21 -15.27
N LEU A 17 -3.85 4.23 -14.00
CA LEU A 17 -4.50 5.41 -13.40
C LEU A 17 -3.49 6.50 -13.06
N VAL A 18 -2.29 6.15 -12.58
CA VAL A 18 -1.17 7.09 -12.40
C VAL A 18 -0.86 7.81 -13.72
N GLU A 19 -0.79 7.07 -14.83
CA GLU A 19 -0.59 7.66 -16.16
C GLU A 19 -1.78 8.51 -16.60
N ARG A 20 -2.99 7.94 -16.54
CA ARG A 20 -4.21 8.58 -17.03
C ARG A 20 -4.55 9.88 -16.28
N PHE A 21 -4.29 9.93 -14.99
CA PHE A 21 -4.56 11.12 -14.17
C PHE A 21 -3.41 12.12 -14.17
N GLY A 22 -2.25 11.75 -14.72
CA GLY A 22 -1.10 12.65 -14.83
C GLY A 22 -0.44 12.91 -13.48
N CYS A 23 -0.38 11.90 -12.61
CA CYS A 23 0.23 11.96 -11.28
C CYS A 23 1.76 12.07 -11.38
N LYS A 24 2.27 13.29 -11.57
CA LYS A 24 3.68 13.56 -11.83
C LYS A 24 4.57 13.32 -10.61
N ASN A 25 4.04 13.44 -9.41
CA ASN A 25 4.80 13.20 -8.20
C ASN A 25 4.81 11.72 -7.84
N LEU A 26 3.76 10.95 -8.14
CA LEU A 26 3.83 9.48 -8.03
C LEU A 26 4.84 8.90 -9.03
N LYS A 27 5.01 9.55 -10.18
CA LYS A 27 6.07 9.25 -11.16
C LYS A 27 7.38 9.96 -10.79
N GLN A 28 8.09 9.37 -9.84
CA GLN A 28 9.44 9.81 -9.46
C GLN A 28 10.43 9.63 -10.64
N GLU A 29 11.73 9.76 -10.40
CA GLU A 29 12.77 9.74 -11.45
C GLU A 29 12.84 8.39 -12.16
N ASN A 30 12.72 7.30 -11.40
CA ASN A 30 12.58 5.94 -11.91
C ASN A 30 11.21 5.40 -11.49
N TYR A 31 10.47 4.75 -12.39
CA TYR A 31 9.21 4.11 -12.06
C TYR A 31 8.85 3.01 -13.06
N ASN A 32 8.20 1.96 -12.59
CA ASN A 32 7.68 0.89 -13.45
C ASN A 32 6.63 0.06 -12.69
N LYS A 33 6.15 -1.01 -13.33
CA LYS A 33 5.35 -2.05 -12.69
C LYS A 33 6.26 -2.95 -11.84
N THR A 34 5.73 -3.43 -10.71
CA THR A 34 6.34 -4.46 -9.87
C THR A 34 5.90 -5.83 -10.37
N ASP A 35 6.86 -6.74 -10.57
CA ASP A 35 6.58 -8.12 -10.93
C ASP A 35 6.12 -8.91 -9.69
N ILE A 36 4.90 -9.45 -9.77
CA ILE A 36 4.33 -10.34 -8.75
C ILE A 36 3.90 -11.68 -9.37
N SER A 37 4.43 -12.03 -10.54
CA SER A 37 4.06 -13.26 -11.28
C SER A 37 4.42 -14.56 -10.56
N GLU A 38 5.27 -14.49 -9.53
CA GLU A 38 5.60 -15.62 -8.66
C GLU A 38 4.48 -15.99 -7.66
N PHE A 39 3.47 -15.12 -7.51
CA PHE A 39 2.34 -15.34 -6.62
C PHE A 39 1.14 -15.85 -7.41
N SER A 40 0.42 -16.81 -6.83
CA SER A 40 -0.80 -17.33 -7.45
C SER A 40 -1.92 -16.30 -7.50
N GLN A 41 -1.98 -15.41 -6.49
CA GLN A 41 -2.97 -14.36 -6.35
C GLN A 41 -2.36 -13.11 -5.68
N PRO A 42 -2.82 -11.89 -6.05
CA PRO A 42 -2.32 -10.64 -5.48
C PRO A 42 -2.90 -10.38 -4.07
N ARG A 43 -2.52 -11.17 -3.07
CA ARG A 43 -3.05 -11.03 -1.70
C ARG A 43 -2.19 -10.09 -0.88
N THR A 44 -2.76 -8.96 -0.45
CA THR A 44 -2.12 -7.94 0.41
C THR A 44 -1.25 -8.52 1.53
N MET A 45 -1.81 -9.38 2.39
CA MET A 45 -1.07 -9.97 3.53
C MET A 45 0.13 -10.82 3.08
N VAL A 46 0.00 -11.53 1.95
CA VAL A 46 1.07 -12.35 1.38
C VAL A 46 2.18 -11.46 0.82
N LEU A 47 1.80 -10.48 0.00
CA LEU A 47 2.73 -9.61 -0.71
C LEU A 47 3.53 -8.75 0.27
N TRP A 48 2.90 -8.10 1.25
CA TRP A 48 3.62 -7.27 2.23
C TRP A 48 4.50 -8.08 3.18
N SER A 49 4.09 -9.30 3.56
CA SER A 49 4.97 -10.20 4.31
C SER A 49 6.16 -10.66 3.48
N SER A 50 5.97 -10.83 2.16
CA SER A 50 7.05 -11.19 1.24
C SER A 50 8.02 -10.03 1.02
N PHE A 51 7.51 -8.80 0.91
CA PHE A 51 8.30 -7.57 0.91
C PHE A 51 9.18 -7.45 2.17
N LEU A 52 8.59 -7.66 3.36
CA LEU A 52 9.28 -7.54 4.63
C LEU A 52 10.43 -8.54 4.78
N THR A 53 10.21 -9.77 4.31
CA THR A 53 11.14 -10.90 4.50
C THR A 53 12.13 -11.06 3.34
N GLY A 54 11.85 -10.48 2.18
CA GLY A 54 12.62 -10.69 0.96
C GLY A 54 12.42 -12.07 0.33
N GLU A 55 11.40 -12.82 0.75
CA GLU A 55 11.10 -14.17 0.30
C GLU A 55 9.61 -14.31 -0.01
N ASN A 56 9.23 -15.17 -0.95
CA ASN A 56 7.82 -15.45 -1.21
C ASN A 56 7.19 -16.20 -0.02
N LYS A 57 6.28 -15.54 0.69
CA LYS A 57 5.58 -16.08 1.88
C LYS A 57 4.19 -16.66 1.58
N GLU A 58 3.83 -16.83 0.31
CA GLU A 58 2.48 -17.31 -0.07
C GLU A 58 2.14 -18.65 0.60
N ALA A 59 3.00 -19.65 0.48
CA ALA A 59 2.75 -20.97 1.06
C ALA A 59 2.61 -20.91 2.59
N ASP A 60 3.52 -20.20 3.27
CA ASP A 60 3.54 -20.10 4.74
C ASP A 60 2.30 -19.40 5.29
N ILE A 61 1.84 -18.37 4.59
CA ILE A 61 0.71 -17.54 5.03
C ILE A 61 -0.61 -18.23 4.73
N LEU A 62 -0.76 -18.83 3.55
CA LEU A 62 -1.98 -19.56 3.20
C LEU A 62 -2.17 -20.81 4.05
N ALA A 63 -1.09 -21.47 4.48
CA ALA A 63 -1.14 -22.63 5.39
C ALA A 63 -1.80 -22.32 6.74
N LYS A 64 -1.88 -21.04 7.15
CA LYS A 64 -2.56 -20.61 8.39
C LYS A 64 -4.09 -20.60 8.26
N GLY A 65 -4.61 -20.56 7.03
CA GLY A 65 -6.04 -20.41 6.73
C GLY A 65 -6.54 -18.96 6.84
N ASP A 66 -7.71 -18.68 6.25
CA ASP A 66 -8.21 -17.32 6.00
C ASP A 66 -8.24 -16.41 7.22
N LYS A 67 -8.67 -16.93 8.38
CA LYS A 67 -8.80 -16.12 9.59
C LYS A 67 -7.44 -15.77 10.19
N GLU A 68 -6.55 -16.77 10.29
CA GLU A 68 -5.24 -16.60 10.93
C GLU A 68 -4.22 -15.94 10.00
N MET A 69 -4.43 -15.99 8.68
CA MET A 69 -3.67 -15.19 7.72
C MET A 69 -3.66 -13.71 8.13
N TRP A 70 -4.83 -13.13 8.45
CA TRP A 70 -4.94 -11.73 8.86
C TRP A 70 -4.39 -11.43 10.27
N ASN A 71 -4.04 -12.46 11.05
CA ASN A 71 -3.34 -12.35 12.33
C ASN A 71 -1.81 -12.46 12.17
N THR A 72 -1.32 -12.68 10.96
CA THR A 72 0.11 -12.86 10.72
C THR A 72 0.86 -11.60 11.14
N LYS A 73 1.91 -11.82 11.93
CA LYS A 73 2.88 -10.81 12.32
C LYS A 73 4.26 -11.41 12.18
N ILE A 74 5.08 -10.79 11.36
CA ILE A 74 6.48 -11.15 11.14
C ILE A 74 7.33 -10.42 12.20
N GLU A 75 8.21 -11.15 12.85
CA GLU A 75 9.13 -10.58 13.85
C GLU A 75 10.20 -9.74 13.16
N THR A 76 10.60 -8.61 13.76
CA THR A 76 11.57 -7.67 13.17
C THR A 76 12.87 -8.34 12.74
N LYS A 77 13.37 -9.30 13.54
CA LYS A 77 14.60 -10.06 13.25
C LYS A 77 14.53 -10.87 11.94
N ASP A 78 13.33 -11.20 11.49
CA ASP A 78 13.08 -12.01 10.29
C ASP A 78 12.75 -11.12 9.08
N THR A 79 12.96 -9.80 9.21
CA THR A 79 12.71 -8.80 8.16
C THR A 79 13.97 -7.98 7.87
N PHE A 80 13.99 -7.30 6.73
CA PHE A 80 15.06 -6.34 6.42
C PHE A 80 15.13 -5.17 7.43
N LEU A 81 14.05 -4.92 8.18
CA LEU A 81 13.99 -3.87 9.20
C LEU A 81 15.02 -4.06 10.32
N SER A 82 15.48 -5.29 10.55
CA SER A 82 16.56 -5.59 11.50
C SER A 82 17.89 -4.89 11.17
N GLY A 83 18.07 -4.44 9.92
CA GLY A 83 19.22 -3.64 9.48
C GLY A 83 19.16 -2.15 9.83
N PHE A 84 18.08 -1.70 10.47
CA PHE A 84 17.83 -0.32 10.88
C PHE A 84 17.83 -0.21 12.41
N SER A 85 18.39 0.89 12.91
CA SER A 85 18.52 1.16 14.35
C SER A 85 17.22 1.69 14.95
N ASN A 86 16.43 2.47 14.20
CA ASN A 86 15.17 3.03 14.69
C ASN A 86 14.08 3.12 13.60
N PRO A 87 13.66 1.98 13.00
CA PRO A 87 12.64 1.97 11.98
C PRO A 87 11.26 2.30 12.57
N LYS A 88 10.47 3.10 11.85
CA LYS A 88 9.06 3.35 12.13
C LYS A 88 8.22 2.80 10.99
N VAL A 89 7.31 1.88 11.32
CA VAL A 89 6.41 1.24 10.34
C VAL A 89 4.98 1.45 10.79
N ILE A 90 4.16 2.03 9.94
CA ILE A 90 2.79 2.43 10.26
C ILE A 90 1.83 1.63 9.37
N ASP A 91 0.96 0.89 10.04
CA ASP A 91 -0.18 0.18 9.45
C ASP A 91 0.13 -0.91 8.42
N LEU A 92 1.40 -1.34 8.30
CA LEU A 92 1.79 -2.28 7.26
C LEU A 92 1.28 -3.70 7.56
N PRO A 93 0.56 -4.36 6.62
CA PRO A 93 0.14 -5.74 6.74
C PRO A 93 1.33 -6.67 7.04
N GLY A 94 1.15 -7.57 8.01
CA GLY A 94 2.21 -8.49 8.44
C GLY A 94 3.18 -7.89 9.49
N TYR A 95 3.03 -6.63 9.90
CA TYR A 95 3.92 -6.03 10.90
C TYR A 95 3.21 -5.13 11.94
N SER A 96 2.66 -4.00 11.52
CA SER A 96 2.04 -2.98 12.39
C SER A 96 0.58 -2.68 12.04
N TYR A 97 -0.05 -3.60 11.32
CA TYR A 97 -1.41 -3.54 10.79
C TYR A 97 -2.50 -3.23 11.84
N ASP A 98 -3.32 -2.20 11.61
CA ASP A 98 -4.54 -1.94 12.38
C ASP A 98 -5.65 -2.91 11.98
N LYS A 99 -5.53 -4.12 12.54
CA LYS A 99 -6.47 -5.20 12.28
C LYS A 99 -7.93 -4.80 12.52
N LYS A 100 -8.21 -4.00 13.56
CA LYS A 100 -9.58 -3.66 13.94
C LYS A 100 -10.22 -2.78 12.87
N GLN A 101 -9.49 -1.78 12.39
CA GLN A 101 -9.96 -0.92 11.31
C GLN A 101 -10.24 -1.73 10.04
N HIS A 102 -9.27 -2.55 9.61
CA HIS A 102 -9.41 -3.27 8.35
C HIS A 102 -10.39 -4.46 8.41
N ASP A 103 -10.59 -5.07 9.58
CA ASP A 103 -11.67 -6.05 9.79
C ASP A 103 -13.04 -5.40 9.55
N GLU A 104 -13.22 -4.16 10.00
CA GLU A 104 -14.46 -3.42 9.83
C GLU A 104 -14.70 -3.03 8.37
N GLU A 105 -13.65 -2.62 7.65
CA GLU A 105 -13.71 -2.37 6.20
C GLU A 105 -14.12 -3.65 5.44
N ARG A 106 -13.48 -4.79 5.72
CA ARG A 106 -13.86 -6.08 5.14
C ARG A 106 -15.29 -6.48 5.49
N ARG A 107 -15.75 -6.23 6.72
CA ARG A 107 -17.12 -6.50 7.16
C ARG A 107 -18.13 -5.68 6.35
N LEU A 108 -17.87 -4.39 6.14
CA LEU A 108 -18.72 -3.51 5.36
C LEU A 108 -18.73 -3.87 3.87
N LEU A 109 -17.56 -4.19 3.31
CA LEU A 109 -17.45 -4.66 1.93
C LEU A 109 -18.29 -5.93 1.72
N LYS A 110 -18.16 -6.91 2.62
CA LYS A 110 -19.00 -8.12 2.59
C LYS A 110 -20.48 -7.77 2.72
N ALA A 111 -20.85 -6.93 3.69
CA ALA A 111 -22.23 -6.53 3.90
C ALA A 111 -22.86 -5.83 2.68
N PHE A 112 -22.06 -5.09 1.90
CA PHE A 112 -22.51 -4.47 0.65
C PHE A 112 -22.91 -5.51 -0.39
N PHE A 113 -22.17 -6.61 -0.50
CA PHE A 113 -22.45 -7.69 -1.45
C PHE A 113 -23.53 -8.68 -0.95
N ASP A 114 -23.72 -8.80 0.37
CA ASP A 114 -24.71 -9.70 0.99
C ASP A 114 -26.16 -9.16 0.98
N THR A 115 -26.38 -7.93 0.49
CA THR A 115 -27.72 -7.31 0.39
C THR A 115 -28.04 -6.97 -1.06
N ASP A 116 -29.32 -6.98 -1.44
CA ASP A 116 -29.79 -6.47 -2.74
C ASP A 116 -30.56 -5.15 -2.63
N ASP A 117 -30.89 -4.73 -1.40
CA ASP A 117 -31.57 -3.47 -1.11
C ASP A 117 -30.70 -2.26 -1.50
N PRO A 118 -31.13 -1.43 -2.48
CA PRO A 118 -30.35 -0.29 -2.95
C PRO A 118 -30.09 0.78 -1.90
N GLU A 119 -31.05 1.04 -0.99
CA GLU A 119 -30.87 2.04 0.07
C GLU A 119 -29.86 1.58 1.11
N LYS A 120 -29.85 0.28 1.42
CA LYS A 120 -28.81 -0.30 2.30
C LYS A 120 -27.45 -0.26 1.63
N LYS A 121 -27.34 -0.58 0.33
CA LYS A 121 -26.07 -0.48 -0.41
C LYS A 121 -25.50 0.93 -0.36
N ASP A 122 -26.32 1.95 -0.60
CA ASP A 122 -25.87 3.34 -0.54
C ASP A 122 -25.36 3.73 0.85
N LYS A 123 -26.09 3.35 1.92
CA LYS A 123 -25.66 3.61 3.31
C LYS A 123 -24.35 2.91 3.65
N ILE A 124 -24.21 1.63 3.30
CA ILE A 124 -22.98 0.85 3.55
C ILE A 124 -21.81 1.44 2.78
N MET A 125 -21.98 1.78 1.51
CA MET A 125 -20.92 2.36 0.68
C MET A 125 -20.46 3.72 1.23
N LYS A 126 -21.39 4.56 1.69
CA LYS A 126 -21.05 5.84 2.36
C LYS A 126 -20.25 5.63 3.65
N GLU A 127 -20.66 4.68 4.49
CA GLU A 127 -19.94 4.35 5.72
C GLU A 127 -18.55 3.78 5.43
N TYR A 128 -18.46 2.85 4.47
CA TYR A 128 -17.22 2.23 4.01
C TYR A 128 -16.22 3.27 3.50
N ASN A 129 -16.65 4.14 2.58
CA ASN A 129 -15.81 5.23 2.08
C ASN A 129 -15.38 6.17 3.21
N LYS A 130 -16.32 6.59 4.08
CA LYS A 130 -16.01 7.49 5.20
C LYS A 130 -14.94 6.91 6.12
N LYS A 131 -15.05 5.64 6.49
CA LYS A 131 -14.07 4.97 7.36
C LYS A 131 -12.69 4.94 6.71
N SER A 132 -12.62 4.66 5.40
CA SER A 132 -11.36 4.67 4.66
C SER A 132 -10.70 6.05 4.64
N PHE A 133 -11.48 7.13 4.40
CA PHE A 133 -10.97 8.50 4.46
C PHE A 133 -10.52 8.93 5.87
N ASP A 134 -11.28 8.56 6.90
CA ASP A 134 -10.91 8.85 8.29
C ASP A 134 -9.60 8.13 8.66
N HIS A 135 -9.45 6.86 8.26
CA HIS A 135 -8.23 6.06 8.50
C HIS A 135 -7.03 6.62 7.75
N HIS A 136 -7.19 6.94 6.45
CA HIS A 136 -6.16 7.59 5.65
C HIS A 136 -5.60 8.84 6.34
N LYS A 137 -6.49 9.68 6.88
CA LYS A 137 -6.08 10.88 7.62
C LYS A 137 -5.27 10.54 8.87
N GLN A 138 -5.70 9.53 9.65
CA GLN A 138 -4.98 9.10 10.85
C GLN A 138 -3.57 8.59 10.52
N VAL A 139 -3.46 7.72 9.52
CA VAL A 139 -2.18 7.19 9.04
C VAL A 139 -1.29 8.33 8.51
N LYS A 140 -1.84 9.25 7.70
CA LYS A 140 -1.13 10.41 7.17
C LYS A 140 -0.58 11.29 8.30
N ASP A 141 -1.38 11.58 9.32
CA ASP A 141 -0.97 12.40 10.46
C ASP A 141 0.16 11.74 11.26
N GLU A 142 0.06 10.43 11.55
CA GLU A 142 1.13 9.68 12.23
C GLU A 142 2.41 9.59 11.38
N PHE A 143 2.26 9.35 10.07
CA PHE A 143 3.35 9.27 9.12
C PHE A 143 4.11 10.60 9.04
N MET A 144 3.40 11.71 8.84
CA MET A 144 4.03 13.04 8.80
C MET A 144 4.74 13.39 10.11
N LYS A 145 4.13 13.07 11.26
CA LYS A 145 4.75 13.28 12.57
C LYS A 145 6.02 12.43 12.74
N SER A 146 6.01 11.20 12.22
CA SER A 146 7.17 10.30 12.28
C SER A 146 8.34 10.81 11.45
N LEU A 147 8.09 11.51 10.33
CA LEU A 147 9.14 12.12 9.51
C LEU A 147 9.88 13.27 10.23
N GLU A 148 9.28 13.87 11.26
CA GLU A 148 9.92 14.90 12.11
C GLU A 148 10.75 14.29 13.27
N GLY A 149 10.61 12.98 13.51
CA GLY A 149 11.31 12.25 14.56
C GLY A 149 12.73 11.82 14.18
N CYS A 150 13.41 11.17 15.13
CA CYS A 150 14.77 10.64 14.92
C CYS A 150 14.75 9.21 14.36
N HIS A 151 14.09 8.99 13.23
CA HIS A 151 14.03 7.69 12.56
C HIS A 151 15.04 7.59 11.41
N ASP A 152 15.57 6.39 11.16
CA ASP A 152 16.42 6.08 10.01
C ASP A 152 15.65 5.43 8.85
N LEU A 153 14.45 4.90 9.13
CA LEU A 153 13.48 4.41 8.14
C LEU A 153 12.06 4.75 8.59
N VAL A 154 11.24 5.26 7.67
CA VAL A 154 9.80 5.46 7.89
C VAL A 154 9.02 4.81 6.76
N ILE A 155 8.17 3.84 7.10
CA ILE A 155 7.22 3.19 6.18
C ILE A 155 5.80 3.56 6.60
N GLY A 156 5.03 4.15 5.69
CA GLY A 156 3.59 4.38 5.88
C GLY A 156 2.81 3.60 4.83
N TYR A 157 1.91 2.73 5.27
CA TYR A 157 1.00 1.99 4.40
C TYR A 157 -0.36 2.69 4.29
N PHE A 158 -0.80 2.96 3.06
CA PHE A 158 -2.01 3.71 2.76
C PHE A 158 -2.97 2.85 1.93
N SER A 159 -4.03 2.35 2.57
CA SER A 159 -5.01 1.43 1.94
C SER A 159 -6.14 2.12 1.16
N MET A 160 -6.22 3.46 1.20
CA MET A 160 -7.40 4.20 0.71
C MET A 160 -7.74 3.92 -0.76
N ALA A 161 -6.73 3.74 -1.61
CA ALA A 161 -6.94 3.47 -3.03
C ALA A 161 -7.59 2.09 -3.27
N ASP A 162 -7.09 1.03 -2.62
CA ASP A 162 -7.68 -0.31 -2.64
C ASP A 162 -9.09 -0.33 -2.04
N VAL A 163 -9.21 0.12 -0.78
CA VAL A 163 -10.47 0.08 -0.03
C VAL A 163 -11.55 0.82 -0.78
N VAL A 164 -11.40 2.12 -1.05
CA VAL A 164 -12.45 2.87 -1.78
C VAL A 164 -12.62 2.31 -3.21
N GLY A 165 -11.53 1.85 -3.82
CA GLY A 165 -11.46 1.24 -5.12
C GLY A 165 -12.42 0.09 -5.34
N HIS A 166 -12.48 -0.87 -4.41
CA HIS A 166 -13.35 -2.04 -4.52
C HIS A 166 -14.81 -1.68 -4.81
N LEU A 167 -15.34 -0.60 -4.22
CA LEU A 167 -16.73 -0.16 -4.46
C LEU A 167 -16.87 0.98 -5.47
N ASN A 168 -15.79 1.72 -5.78
CA ASN A 168 -15.87 2.98 -6.51
C ASN A 168 -14.90 3.09 -7.70
N PHE A 169 -14.25 2.01 -8.15
CA PHE A 169 -13.28 2.10 -9.24
C PHE A 169 -13.85 2.70 -10.54
N GLY A 170 -15.12 2.40 -10.86
CA GLY A 170 -15.83 3.00 -11.98
C GLY A 170 -16.15 4.50 -11.81
N ASN A 171 -16.09 5.02 -10.58
CA ASN A 171 -16.29 6.43 -10.27
C ASN A 171 -14.99 7.22 -10.51
N THR A 172 -14.78 7.63 -11.77
CA THR A 172 -13.55 8.32 -12.20
C THR A 172 -13.26 9.59 -11.39
N ALA A 173 -14.29 10.33 -10.95
CA ALA A 173 -14.09 11.55 -10.15
C ALA A 173 -13.56 11.23 -8.75
N MET A 174 -14.09 10.19 -8.10
CA MET A 174 -13.62 9.74 -6.79
C MET A 174 -12.21 9.16 -6.86
N MET A 175 -11.94 8.31 -7.85
CA MET A 175 -10.59 7.75 -8.04
C MET A 175 -9.57 8.85 -8.36
N ARG A 176 -9.93 9.83 -9.19
CA ARG A 176 -9.06 10.99 -9.47
C ARG A 176 -8.73 11.75 -8.18
N MET A 177 -9.72 12.06 -7.35
CA MET A 177 -9.50 12.76 -6.07
C MET A 177 -8.52 12.01 -5.16
N ILE A 178 -8.66 10.68 -5.06
CA ILE A 178 -7.76 9.85 -4.24
C ILE A 178 -6.34 9.87 -4.80
N TYR A 179 -6.19 9.75 -6.12
CA TYR A 179 -4.88 9.74 -6.77
C TYR A 179 -4.21 11.12 -6.72
N GLU A 180 -4.98 12.21 -6.78
CA GLU A 180 -4.48 13.58 -6.59
C GLU A 180 -3.98 13.78 -5.14
N GLU A 181 -4.70 13.32 -4.12
CA GLU A 181 -4.25 13.38 -2.72
C GLU A 181 -2.95 12.57 -2.48
N LEU A 182 -2.85 11.38 -3.08
CA LEU A 182 -1.63 10.56 -3.00
C LEU A 182 -0.46 11.20 -3.76
N ASP A 183 -0.72 11.82 -4.90
CA ASP A 183 0.28 12.56 -5.68
C ASP A 183 0.79 13.79 -4.93
N GLU A 184 -0.10 14.56 -4.31
CA GLU A 184 0.26 15.70 -3.46
C GLU A 184 1.12 15.27 -2.27
N LEU A 185 0.79 14.16 -1.62
CA LEU A 185 1.60 13.58 -0.55
C LEU A 185 3.00 13.22 -1.06
N ALA A 186 3.12 12.51 -2.18
CA ALA A 186 4.41 12.17 -2.78
C ALA A 186 5.23 13.43 -3.14
N GLY A 187 4.58 14.47 -3.67
CA GLY A 187 5.22 15.74 -4.00
C GLY A 187 5.76 16.46 -2.76
N LYS A 188 5.01 16.43 -1.65
CA LYS A 188 5.45 16.95 -0.36
C LYS A 188 6.70 16.21 0.13
N LEU A 189 6.69 14.88 0.13
CA LEU A 189 7.83 14.07 0.56
C LEU A 189 9.09 14.36 -0.28
N ARG A 190 8.92 14.46 -1.60
CA ARG A 190 10.02 14.83 -2.51
C ARG A 190 10.56 16.23 -2.20
N SER A 191 9.70 17.22 -1.96
CA SER A 191 10.11 18.59 -1.63
C SER A 191 10.87 18.68 -0.31
N MET A 192 10.59 17.76 0.61
CA MET A 192 11.32 17.64 1.87
C MET A 192 12.70 17.02 1.67
N GLY A 193 13.01 16.46 0.51
CA GLY A 193 14.33 15.93 0.13
C GLY A 193 14.69 14.64 0.85
N PHE A 194 13.73 13.72 0.99
CA PHE A 194 13.95 12.35 1.47
C PHE A 194 14.38 11.44 0.31
N SER A 195 15.13 10.37 0.59
CA SER A 195 15.20 9.19 -0.29
C SER A 195 13.85 8.50 -0.22
N LEU A 196 13.11 8.51 -1.33
CA LEU A 196 11.72 8.11 -1.39
C LEU A 196 11.54 6.92 -2.32
N LEU A 197 10.99 5.84 -1.78
CA LEU A 197 10.41 4.73 -2.52
C LEU A 197 8.88 4.80 -2.39
N ILE A 198 8.18 4.87 -3.51
CA ILE A 198 6.73 4.61 -3.57
C ILE A 198 6.57 3.18 -4.03
N LEU A 199 5.81 2.37 -3.29
CA LEU A 199 5.66 0.95 -3.57
C LEU A 199 4.20 0.53 -3.41
N SER A 200 3.72 -0.25 -4.37
CA SER A 200 2.43 -0.90 -4.35
C SER A 200 2.62 -2.39 -4.49
N ASP A 201 1.93 -3.15 -3.66
CA ASP A 201 1.92 -4.60 -3.69
C ASP A 201 1.27 -5.14 -4.96
N HIS A 202 0.11 -4.61 -5.31
CA HIS A 202 -0.58 -4.87 -6.57
C HIS A 202 -1.21 -3.58 -7.14
N GLY A 203 -1.87 -3.69 -8.28
CA GLY A 203 -2.70 -2.64 -8.88
C GLY A 203 -4.17 -3.00 -8.79
N MET A 204 -5.00 -2.36 -9.61
CA MET A 204 -6.43 -2.62 -9.66
C MET A 204 -7.00 -2.47 -11.08
N MET A 205 -7.92 -3.35 -11.43
CA MET A 205 -8.61 -3.38 -12.70
C MET A 205 -10.12 -3.28 -12.51
N SER A 206 -10.82 -2.87 -13.57
CA SER A 206 -12.26 -2.67 -13.52
C SER A 206 -13.01 -4.00 -13.66
N VAL A 207 -13.96 -4.23 -12.75
CA VAL A 207 -15.00 -5.25 -12.84
C VAL A 207 -16.35 -4.55 -12.81
N GLY A 208 -16.80 -4.10 -13.99
CA GLY A 208 -17.99 -3.28 -14.14
C GLY A 208 -17.82 -1.90 -13.49
N LYS A 209 -18.49 -1.67 -12.36
CA LYS A 209 -18.33 -0.43 -11.57
C LYS A 209 -17.37 -0.58 -10.38
N PHE A 210 -16.96 -1.81 -10.10
CA PHE A 210 -16.12 -2.20 -8.97
C PHE A 210 -14.66 -2.35 -9.39
N GLY A 211 -13.77 -2.41 -8.41
CA GLY A 211 -12.36 -2.71 -8.60
C GLY A 211 -12.01 -4.11 -8.10
N ASP A 212 -11.13 -4.78 -8.83
CA ASP A 212 -10.51 -6.04 -8.43
C ASP A 212 -9.01 -6.02 -8.74
N HIS A 213 -8.22 -6.89 -8.14
CA HIS A 213 -6.77 -6.77 -8.13
C HIS A 213 -6.13 -7.04 -9.51
N SER A 214 -5.17 -6.19 -9.90
CA SER A 214 -4.31 -6.44 -11.07
C SER A 214 -3.17 -7.41 -10.69
N ASN A 215 -2.57 -8.09 -11.68
CA ASN A 215 -1.50 -9.08 -11.47
C ASN A 215 -0.07 -8.48 -11.53
N TYR A 216 0.06 -7.19 -11.24
CA TYR A 216 1.31 -6.45 -11.11
C TYR A 216 1.15 -5.39 -10.03
N GLY A 217 2.24 -4.94 -9.43
CA GLY A 217 2.26 -3.76 -8.56
C GLY A 217 2.81 -2.52 -9.28
N PHE A 218 3.11 -1.49 -8.51
CA PHE A 218 3.73 -0.25 -8.97
C PHE A 218 4.92 0.07 -8.09
N TRP A 219 5.97 0.66 -8.65
CA TRP A 219 7.03 1.27 -7.86
C TRP A 219 7.57 2.53 -8.52
N SER A 220 8.08 3.45 -7.70
CA SER A 220 8.88 4.58 -8.17
C SER A 220 9.90 5.05 -7.12
N THR A 221 11.02 5.61 -7.56
CA THR A 221 12.10 6.12 -6.69
C THR A 221 12.67 7.45 -7.21
N ASN A 222 13.15 8.29 -6.29
CA ASN A 222 13.91 9.52 -6.61
C ASN A 222 15.43 9.34 -6.44
N PHE A 223 15.89 8.11 -6.48
CA PHE A 223 17.29 7.72 -6.41
C PHE A 223 17.56 6.66 -7.48
N ASP A 224 18.83 6.55 -7.86
CA ASP A 224 19.26 5.62 -8.90
C ASP A 224 19.08 4.17 -8.47
N VAL A 225 18.50 3.39 -9.37
CA VAL A 225 18.35 1.95 -9.23
C VAL A 225 18.70 1.30 -10.56
N GLU A 226 19.09 0.03 -10.55
CA GLU A 226 19.34 -0.70 -11.78
C GLU A 226 18.08 -0.73 -12.65
N ASN A 227 18.25 -0.58 -13.97
CA ASN A 227 17.13 -0.69 -14.90
C ASN A 227 16.82 -2.17 -15.16
N ARG A 228 15.97 -2.74 -14.32
CA ARG A 228 15.47 -4.12 -14.44
C ARG A 228 14.03 -4.24 -13.94
N ASN A 229 13.42 -5.39 -14.19
CA ASN A 229 12.11 -5.74 -13.61
C ASN A 229 12.31 -6.19 -12.17
N TYR A 230 11.75 -5.42 -11.23
CA TYR A 230 11.82 -5.73 -9.80
C TYR A 230 10.63 -6.55 -9.36
N ARG A 231 10.92 -7.57 -8.53
CA ARG A 231 9.92 -8.29 -7.76
C ARG A 231 9.66 -7.57 -6.46
N ILE A 232 8.50 -7.83 -5.87
CA ILE A 232 8.17 -7.24 -4.56
C ILE A 232 9.18 -7.63 -3.46
N THR A 233 9.78 -8.82 -3.56
CA THR A 233 10.79 -9.33 -2.63
C THR A 233 12.16 -8.66 -2.79
N ASP A 234 12.42 -7.93 -3.88
CA ASP A 234 13.70 -7.25 -4.09
C ASP A 234 13.83 -5.97 -3.25
N PHE A 235 12.71 -5.32 -2.90
CA PHE A 235 12.74 -3.96 -2.38
C PHE A 235 13.35 -3.84 -0.97
N GLY A 236 13.31 -4.89 -0.15
CA GLY A 236 14.00 -4.88 1.15
C GLY A 236 15.52 -4.70 0.99
N THR A 237 16.11 -5.33 -0.02
CA THR A 237 17.53 -5.15 -0.36
C THR A 237 17.80 -3.76 -0.95
N ILE A 238 16.91 -3.26 -1.80
CA ILE A 238 17.03 -1.90 -2.37
C ILE A 238 17.06 -0.85 -1.26
N ILE A 239 16.14 -0.93 -0.30
CA ILE A 239 16.06 -0.01 0.84
C ILE A 239 17.34 -0.09 1.68
N THR A 240 17.81 -1.31 1.98
CA THR A 240 19.01 -1.52 2.81
C THR A 240 20.29 -1.02 2.15
N ASN A 241 20.40 -1.09 0.82
CA ASN A 241 21.57 -0.63 0.07
C ASN A 241 21.60 0.89 -0.14
N ASN A 242 20.48 1.59 0.05
CA ASN A 242 20.33 3.02 -0.18
C ASN A 242 20.03 3.81 1.12
N LYS A 243 20.34 3.21 2.29
CA LYS A 243 20.20 3.86 3.60
C LYS A 243 21.30 4.89 3.89
#